data_AF-A0A249PB09-F1
#
_entry.id   AF-A0A249PB09-F1
#
_cell.length_a   1.000
_cell.length_b   1.000
_cell.length_c   1.000
_cell.angle_alpha   90.00
_cell.angle_beta   90.00
_cell.angle_gamma   90.00
#
_symmetry.space_group_name_H-M   'P 1'
#
loop_
_entity.id
_entity.type
_entity.pdbx_description
1 polymer ?
#
loop_
_entity_poly.entity_id
_entity_poly.type
_entity_poly.pdbx_seq_one_letter_code
_entity_poly.pdbx_strand_id
1 'polypeptide(L)' 'MVQRISKGDRVKISGKVSRVWPNGLVSLYPDGLDYPITVRPEDIDEVLPKERPPKEKPVGGRRKPIYDEQD' A
#
# COMPACT_ATOMS: atom_id res chain seq x y z
N MET A 1 12.70 -25.28 -4.23
CA MET A 1 13.37 -25.25 -5.55
C MET A 1 14.26 -24.02 -5.55
N VAL A 2 15.59 -24.17 -5.57
CA VAL A 2 16.51 -23.02 -5.54
C VAL A 2 16.61 -22.48 -6.96
N GLN A 3 16.15 -21.24 -7.19
CA GLN A 3 16.37 -20.59 -8.48
C GLN A 3 17.88 -20.34 -8.63
N ARG A 4 18.48 -20.87 -9.71
CA ARG A 4 19.87 -20.56 -10.07
C ARG A 4 19.89 -19.15 -10.65
N ILE A 5 20.37 -18.20 -9.87
CA ILE A 5 20.59 -16.82 -10.30
C ILE A 5 22.01 -16.73 -10.87
N SER A 6 22.15 -16.18 -12.07
CA SER A 6 23.42 -15.96 -12.76
C SER A 6 23.73 -14.47 -12.86
N LYS A 7 25.02 -14.12 -13.00
CA LYS A 7 25.43 -12.73 -13.20
C LYS A 7 24.88 -12.22 -14.54
N GLY A 8 24.07 -11.17 -14.49
CA GLY A 8 23.41 -10.57 -15.65
C GLY A 8 21.92 -10.83 -15.73
N ASP A 9 21.39 -11.72 -14.90
CA ASP A 9 19.96 -11.98 -14.83
C ASP A 9 19.20 -10.77 -14.24
N ARG A 10 17.99 -10.52 -14.75
CA ARG A 10 17.07 -9.53 -14.21
C ARG A 10 16.09 -10.22 -13.27
N VAL A 11 15.94 -9.65 -12.08
CA VAL A 11 15.03 -10.13 -11.03
C VAL A 11 13.95 -9.10 -10.77
N LYS A 12 12.71 -9.55 -10.65
CA LYS A 12 11.57 -8.70 -10.25
C LYS A 12 11.34 -8.90 -8.76
N ILE A 13 11.38 -7.81 -8.00
CA ILE A 13 11.14 -7.80 -6.56
C ILE A 13 9.84 -7.05 -6.31
N SER A 14 8.86 -7.74 -5.72
CA SER A 14 7.63 -7.12 -5.25
C SER A 14 7.79 -6.63 -3.81
N GLY A 15 7.04 -5.59 -3.47
CA GLY A 15 7.06 -5.03 -2.13
C GLY A 15 6.05 -3.91 -1.94
N LYS A 16 5.79 -3.59 -0.68
CA LYS A 16 4.85 -2.53 -0.31
C LYS A 16 5.59 -1.22 -0.10
N VAL A 17 5.15 -0.17 -0.80
CA VAL A 17 5.66 1.19 -0.57
C VAL A 17 5.30 1.64 0.85
N SER A 18 6.32 2.03 1.62
CA SER A 18 6.17 2.53 2.99
C SER A 18 6.23 4.05 3.07
N ARG A 19 7.07 4.67 2.26
CA ARG A 19 7.27 6.13 2.25
C ARG A 19 7.70 6.61 0.87
N VAL A 20 7.16 7.75 0.46
CA VAL A 20 7.66 8.54 -0.66
C VAL A 20 8.29 9.80 -0.08
N TRP A 21 9.54 10.07 -0.44
CA TRP A 21 10.30 11.21 0.07
C TRP A 21 10.08 12.45 -0.80
N PRO A 22 10.26 13.67 -0.25
CA PRO A 22 10.08 14.91 -1.00
C PRO A 22 11.04 15.05 -2.21
N ASN A 23 12.19 14.38 -2.15
CA ASN A 23 13.19 14.36 -3.23
C ASN A 23 12.90 13.30 -4.30
N GLY A 24 11.74 12.62 -4.23
CA GLY A 24 11.33 11.60 -5.18
C GLY A 24 11.83 10.19 -4.86
N LEU A 25 12.63 9.97 -3.82
CA LEU A 25 13.00 8.61 -3.42
C LEU A 25 11.79 7.83 -2.89
N VAL A 26 11.82 6.52 -3.07
CA VAL A 26 10.74 5.62 -2.60
C VAL A 26 11.34 4.57 -1.68
N SER A 27 10.84 4.52 -0.45
CA SER A 27 11.10 3.42 0.47
C SER A 27 9.98 2.38 0.35
N LEU A 28 10.37 1.12 0.18
CA LEU A 28 9.46 -0.02 0.09
C LEU A 28 9.97 -1.19 0.93
N TYR A 29 9.07 -2.04 1.40
CA TYR A 29 9.38 -3.32 2.05
C TYR A 29 9.29 -4.43 1.01
N PRO A 30 10.41 -5.01 0.58
CA PRO A 30 10.41 -6.18 -0.30
C PRO A 30 9.82 -7.40 0.41
N ASP A 31 9.16 -8.27 -0.33
CA ASP A 31 8.66 -9.52 0.21
C ASP A 31 9.82 -10.39 0.73
N GLY A 32 9.76 -10.78 2.00
CA GLY A 32 10.81 -11.58 2.65
C GLY A 32 11.95 -10.79 3.29
N LEU A 33 11.90 -9.45 3.25
CA LEU A 33 12.81 -8.59 4.01
C LEU A 33 12.06 -7.86 5.14
N ASP A 34 12.63 -7.91 6.34
CA ASP A 34 12.05 -7.28 7.54
C ASP A 34 12.36 -5.77 7.63
N TYR A 35 13.13 -5.23 6.69
CA TYR A 35 13.54 -3.84 6.66
C TYR A 35 13.24 -3.18 5.31
N PRO A 36 12.98 -1.87 5.28
CA PRO A 36 12.69 -1.17 4.05
C PRO A 36 13.98 -0.88 3.29
N ILE A 37 13.90 -0.92 1.96
CA ILE A 37 14.94 -0.43 1.06
C ILE A 37 14.46 0.86 0.39
N THR A 38 15.37 1.80 0.17
CA THR A 38 15.10 3.04 -0.54
C THR A 38 15.70 2.97 -1.93
N VAL A 39 14.87 3.18 -2.95
CA VAL A 39 15.24 3.10 -4.36
C VAL A 39 14.87 4.40 -5.07
N ARG A 40 15.50 4.64 -6.24
CA ARG A 40 15.07 5.71 -7.14
C ARG A 40 13.81 5.27 -7.91
N PRO A 41 12.96 6.21 -8.33
CA PRO A 41 11.78 5.90 -9.15
C PRO A 41 12.12 5.19 -10.46
N GLU A 42 13.26 5.52 -11.06
CA GLU A 42 13.71 4.92 -12.34
C GLU A 42 13.99 3.41 -12.23
N ASP A 43 14.28 2.93 -11.02
CA ASP A 43 14.59 1.54 -10.73
C ASP A 43 13.32 0.71 -10.41
N ILE A 44 12.13 1.32 -10.47
CA ILE A 44 10.83 0.67 -10.21
C ILE A 44 10.12 0.38 -11.54
N ASP A 45 10.03 -0.91 -11.91
CA ASP A 45 9.41 -1.32 -13.17
C ASP A 45 7.89 -1.08 -13.20
N GLU A 46 7.18 -1.43 -12.13
CA GLU A 46 5.72 -1.45 -12.11
C GLU A 46 5.16 -1.03 -10.74
N VAL A 47 4.25 -0.05 -10.74
CA VAL A 47 3.54 0.41 -9.54
C VAL A 47 2.06 0.04 -9.68
N LEU A 48 1.62 -0.92 -8.87
CA LEU A 48 0.22 -1.29 -8.80
C LEU A 48 -0.55 -0.31 -7.88
N PRO A 49 -1.78 0.08 -8.25
CA PRO A 49 -2.59 0.97 -7.42
C PRO A 49 -2.88 0.31 -6.08
N LYS A 50 -2.81 1.09 -4.99
CA LYS A 50 -3.16 0.61 -3.65
C LYS A 50 -4.58 0.04 -3.69
N GLU A 51 -4.74 -1.21 -3.27
CA GLU A 51 -6.06 -1.76 -2.99
C GLU A 51 -6.75 -0.84 -1.99
N ARG A 52 -7.82 -0.17 -2.42
CA ARG A 52 -8.60 0.68 -1.53
C ARG A 52 -9.15 -0.25 -0.45
N PRO A 53 -8.92 0.03 0.85
CA PRO A 53 -9.61 -0.72 1.89
C PRO A 53 -11.11 -0.64 1.59
N PRO A 54 -11.89 -1.72 1.81
CA PRO A 54 -13.33 -1.64 1.66
C PRO A 54 -13.79 -0.42 2.44
N LYS A 55 -14.41 0.56 1.75
CA LYS A 55 -15.06 1.68 2.44
C LYS A 55 -16.02 1.04 3.44
N GLU A 56 -15.71 1.13 4.73
CA GLU A 56 -16.68 0.80 5.76
C GLU A 56 -17.92 1.64 5.45
N LYS A 57 -19.00 0.97 5.06
CA LYS A 57 -20.28 1.64 4.84
C LYS A 57 -20.63 2.31 6.16
N PRO A 58 -20.94 3.62 6.20
CA PRO A 58 -21.33 4.25 7.44
C PRO A 58 -22.59 3.57 7.96
N VAL A 59 -22.44 2.77 9.02
CA VAL A 59 -23.55 2.14 9.75
C VAL A 59 -24.15 3.23 10.65
N GLY A 60 -24.80 4.20 10.04
CA GLY A 60 -25.19 5.45 10.68
C GLY A 60 -26.59 5.93 10.30
N GLY A 61 -27.45 5.04 9.84
CA GLY A 61 -28.86 5.32 9.55
C GLY A 61 -29.75 5.39 10.81
N ARG A 62 -29.25 5.90 11.94
CA ARG A 62 -30.09 6.10 13.13
C ARG A 62 -30.81 7.44 12.98
N ARG A 63 -31.98 7.44 12.32
CA ARG A 63 -32.94 8.55 12.42
C ARG A 63 -33.17 8.82 13.91
N LYS A 64 -32.86 10.03 14.38
CA LYS A 64 -33.31 10.48 15.70
C LYS A 64 -34.84 10.39 15.73
N PRO A 65 -35.48 9.77 16.74
CA PRO A 65 -36.92 9.95 16.90
C PRO A 65 -37.16 11.43 17.21
N ILE A 66 -38.07 12.03 16.45
CA ILE A 66 -38.63 13.35 16.76
C ILE A 66 -39.50 13.12 17.99
N TYR A 67 -39.10 13.65 19.14
CA TYR A 67 -39.99 13.70 20.29
C TYR A 67 -41.00 14.81 19.99
N ASP A 68 -42.25 14.42 19.72
CA ASP A 68 -43.40 15.29 19.94
C ASP A 68 -43.78 15.13 21.42
N GLU A 69 -43.41 16.11 22.25
CA GLU A 69 -44.08 16.29 23.55
C GLU A 69 -45.05 17.46 23.40
N GLN A 70 -46.32 17.09 23.21
CA GLN A 70 -47.48 17.91 23.50
C GLN A 70 -47.61 18.08 25.02
N ASP A 71 -47.63 19.31 25.50
CA ASP A 71 -48.60 19.84 26.47
C ASP A 71 -48.52 21.37 26.51
#